data_AF-A0A251TF84-F1
#
_entry.id   AF-A0A251TF84-F1
#
_cell.length_a   1.000
_cell.length_b   1.000
_cell.length_c   1.000
_cell.angle_alpha   90.00
_cell.angle_beta   90.00
_cell.angle_gamma   90.00
#
_symmetry.space_group_name_H-M   'P 1'
#
loop_
_entity.id
_entity.type
_entity.pdbx_description
1 polymer ?
#
loop_
_entity_poly.entity_id
_entity_poly.type
_entity_poly.pdbx_seq_one_letter_code
_entity_poly.pdbx_strand_id
1 'polypeptide(L)'
;MGPSSKSHIFLLILSIYSSTSSSSSVDLTKFIYKGCANQKFQDPSGISSQNLQSLYQTLITQSSSTNFFNTTTGNNQLTTSVTGLYQCRGDLPNSDCNTCVKKIPQTIQKVCGGDTIAARVQLDGCYLRYEVVGFPPASPTDLLFKQCGSGRASGSGFDDRIESALGQIVNGVASGKGYYAGEFESVYVLGQCEGDLGSADCVSCVRSAVENARSACASSISGQIYLQQCYVSYTYYPNGVPGSGTGGGGGIQTGETQTGGGDGHRNTQKTVAIIIGGLAGLFLAIAFLLVLKSAFKKKKEKHSYYGGY
;
A
#
# COMPACT_ATOMS: atom_id res chain seq x y z
N MET A 1 12.28 72.00 13.12
CA MET A 1 11.61 72.17 11.80
C MET A 1 11.79 70.88 11.01
N GLY A 2 10.68 70.26 10.61
CA GLY A 2 10.61 69.13 9.67
C GLY A 2 10.99 67.73 10.21
N PRO A 3 10.03 66.84 10.55
CA PRO A 3 10.33 65.45 10.84
C PRO A 3 10.32 64.63 9.54
N SER A 4 11.48 64.10 9.13
CA SER A 4 11.56 63.01 8.15
C SER A 4 11.29 61.69 8.88
N SER A 5 10.11 61.11 8.66
CA SER A 5 9.69 59.88 9.32
C SER A 5 10.42 58.67 8.73
N LYS A 6 11.24 58.06 9.57
CA LYS A 6 11.69 56.67 9.49
C LYS A 6 10.48 55.74 9.25
N SER A 7 10.61 54.75 8.38
CA SER A 7 10.03 53.44 8.65
C SER A 7 10.81 52.36 7.90
N HIS A 8 11.70 51.75 8.66
CA HIS A 8 12.39 50.52 8.36
C HIS A 8 11.41 49.36 8.14
N ILE A 9 11.85 48.42 7.30
CA ILE A 9 11.79 46.97 7.51
C ILE A 9 10.40 46.43 7.88
N PHE A 10 9.69 45.91 6.88
CA PHE A 10 8.87 44.73 7.08
C PHE A 10 8.86 43.88 5.82
N LEU A 11 10.01 43.24 5.55
CA LEU A 11 10.07 41.98 4.84
C LEU A 11 9.26 40.98 5.69
N LEU A 12 7.97 40.86 5.41
CA LEU A 12 7.20 39.70 5.85
C LEU A 12 7.74 38.50 5.09
N ILE A 13 8.71 37.83 5.73
CA ILE A 13 8.96 36.41 5.52
C ILE A 13 7.63 35.73 5.80
N LEU A 14 6.87 35.46 4.74
CA LEU A 14 5.82 34.46 4.80
C LEU A 14 6.56 33.13 4.93
N SER A 15 6.92 32.78 6.16
CA SER A 15 7.29 31.44 6.55
C SER A 15 6.07 30.58 6.25
N ILE A 16 6.01 30.07 5.01
CA ILE A 16 5.18 28.95 4.63
C ILE A 16 5.73 27.80 5.47
N TYR A 17 5.22 27.68 6.70
CA TYR A 17 5.15 26.39 7.36
C TYR A 17 4.20 25.56 6.49
N SER A 18 4.77 25.00 5.42
CA SER A 18 4.23 23.81 4.82
C SER A 18 4.25 22.79 5.93
N SER A 19 3.13 22.64 6.62
CA SER A 19 2.85 21.43 7.37
C SER A 19 2.83 20.33 6.33
N THR A 20 4.01 19.77 6.03
CA THR A 20 4.14 18.49 5.38
C THR A 20 3.49 17.51 6.31
N SER A 21 2.19 17.28 6.09
CA SER A 21 1.54 16.06 6.54
C SER A 21 2.42 14.93 6.06
N SER A 22 3.19 14.37 6.98
CA SER A 22 3.99 13.19 6.72
C SER A 22 2.97 12.06 6.58
N SER A 23 2.45 11.87 5.37
CA SER A 23 1.85 10.60 5.02
C SER A 23 2.95 9.58 5.24
N SER A 24 2.81 8.79 6.30
CA SER A 24 3.67 7.63 6.53
C SER A 24 3.49 6.74 5.31
N SER A 25 4.40 6.86 4.34
CA SER A 25 4.46 5.98 3.19
C SER A 25 4.63 4.57 3.75
N VAL A 26 3.65 3.70 3.52
CA VAL A 26 3.78 2.29 3.87
C VAL A 26 5.00 1.77 3.13
N ASP A 27 6.02 1.30 3.85
CA ASP A 27 7.23 0.75 3.23
C ASP A 27 6.92 -0.65 2.67
N LEU A 28 6.50 -0.68 1.40
CA LEU A 28 6.21 -1.91 0.67
C LEU A 28 7.46 -2.77 0.40
N THR A 29 8.65 -2.23 0.65
CA THR A 29 9.93 -2.88 0.36
C THR A 29 10.60 -3.47 1.59
N LYS A 30 9.94 -3.39 2.75
CA LYS A 30 10.42 -4.01 3.98
C LYS A 30 10.55 -5.51 3.80
N PHE A 31 11.71 -6.05 4.17
CA PHE A 31 12.02 -7.47 4.08
C PHE A 31 11.25 -8.29 5.13
N ILE A 32 10.63 -9.40 4.70
CA ILE A 32 9.96 -10.35 5.59
C ILE A 32 10.80 -11.61 5.76
N TYR A 33 10.99 -12.38 4.68
CA TYR A 33 11.75 -13.62 4.72
C TYR A 33 12.37 -13.99 3.37
N LYS A 34 13.28 -14.97 3.40
CA LYS A 34 13.93 -15.54 2.22
C LYS A 34 13.87 -17.06 2.24
N GLY A 35 13.92 -17.67 1.06
CA GLY A 35 14.30 -19.06 0.84
C GLY A 35 15.39 -19.09 -0.24
N CYS A 36 16.46 -19.84 -0.02
CA CYS A 36 17.55 -19.96 -0.99
C CYS A 36 17.89 -21.45 -1.13
N ALA A 37 18.10 -21.93 -2.34
CA ALA A 37 18.65 -23.27 -2.53
C ALA A 37 20.10 -23.31 -2.03
N ASN A 38 20.50 -24.45 -1.48
CA ASN A 38 21.88 -24.69 -1.05
C ASN A 38 22.82 -24.89 -2.25
N GLN A 39 22.25 -25.28 -3.39
CA GLN A 39 22.96 -25.50 -4.63
C GLN A 39 23.14 -24.20 -5.41
N LYS A 40 24.29 -24.11 -6.07
CA LYS A 40 24.66 -22.99 -6.94
C LYS A 40 24.61 -23.40 -8.39
N PHE A 41 24.42 -22.42 -9.26
CA PHE A 41 24.53 -22.60 -10.70
C PHE A 41 25.90 -23.18 -11.06
N GLN A 42 25.89 -24.23 -11.88
CA GLN A 42 27.07 -24.73 -12.58
C GLN A 42 27.08 -24.07 -13.96
N ASP A 43 27.57 -22.83 -14.03
CA ASP A 43 27.38 -21.95 -15.21
C ASP A 43 28.71 -21.49 -15.82
N PRO A 44 29.53 -22.40 -16.36
CA PRO A 44 30.81 -22.03 -16.97
C PRO A 44 30.66 -21.18 -18.23
N SER A 45 29.52 -21.26 -18.92
CA SER A 45 29.22 -20.48 -20.13
C SER A 45 28.48 -19.16 -19.86
N GLY A 46 28.02 -18.93 -18.63
CA GLY A 46 27.25 -17.74 -18.24
C GLY A 46 25.79 -17.71 -18.72
N ILE A 47 25.30 -18.80 -19.30
CA ILE A 47 23.95 -18.88 -19.89
C ILE A 47 22.88 -18.82 -18.81
N SER A 48 23.05 -19.55 -17.70
CA SER A 48 22.05 -19.58 -16.62
C SER A 48 21.91 -18.21 -15.96
N SER A 49 23.04 -17.52 -15.76
CA SER A 49 23.09 -16.16 -15.23
C SER A 49 22.43 -15.14 -16.17
N GLN A 50 22.63 -15.27 -17.48
CA GLN A 50 21.96 -14.44 -18.49
C GLN A 50 20.45 -14.68 -18.54
N ASN A 51 20.02 -15.95 -18.44
CA ASN A 51 18.61 -16.32 -18.40
C ASN A 51 17.95 -15.76 -17.14
N LEU A 52 18.60 -15.84 -15.97
CA LEU A 52 18.09 -15.26 -14.72
C LEU A 52 17.99 -13.72 -14.82
N GLN A 53 19.00 -13.06 -15.39
CA GLN A 53 18.96 -11.61 -15.57
C GLN A 53 17.83 -11.17 -16.50
N SER A 54 17.61 -11.91 -17.58
CA SER A 54 16.53 -11.68 -18.53
C SER A 54 15.16 -11.94 -17.89
N LEU A 55 15.04 -12.99 -17.08
CA LEU A 55 13.85 -13.29 -16.29
C LEU A 55 13.49 -12.11 -15.38
N TYR A 56 14.45 -11.58 -14.60
CA TYR A 56 14.20 -10.40 -13.76
C TYR A 56 13.70 -9.19 -14.55
N GLN A 57 14.28 -8.91 -15.72
CA GLN A 57 13.84 -7.77 -16.52
C GLN A 57 12.40 -7.94 -17.03
N THR A 58 12.05 -9.15 -17.47
CA THR A 58 10.68 -9.47 -17.87
C THR A 58 9.71 -9.30 -16.72
N LEU A 59 10.01 -9.89 -15.55
CA LEU A 59 9.17 -9.80 -14.36
C LEU A 59 8.98 -8.35 -13.90
N ILE A 60 10.05 -7.55 -13.86
CA ILE A 60 9.98 -6.12 -13.53
C ILE A 60 9.13 -5.38 -14.56
N THR A 61 9.30 -5.64 -15.85
CA THR A 61 8.51 -4.97 -16.89
C THR A 61 7.02 -5.25 -16.72
N GLN A 62 6.65 -6.52 -16.53
CA GLN A 62 5.25 -6.95 -16.39
C GLN A 62 4.59 -6.40 -15.11
N SER A 63 5.35 -6.22 -14.03
CA SER A 63 4.82 -5.64 -12.77
C SER A 63 4.29 -4.21 -12.91
N SER A 64 4.58 -3.53 -14.02
CA SER A 64 3.99 -2.22 -14.34
C SER A 64 2.56 -2.32 -14.89
N SER A 65 2.07 -3.51 -15.19
CA SER A 65 0.77 -3.74 -15.83
C SER A 65 -0.10 -4.77 -15.12
N THR A 66 0.48 -5.75 -14.43
CA THR A 66 -0.27 -6.77 -13.69
C THR A 66 0.33 -7.01 -12.31
N ASN A 67 -0.51 -7.45 -11.35
CA ASN A 67 -0.07 -7.80 -9.99
C ASN A 67 0.47 -9.24 -9.85
N PHE A 68 0.37 -10.05 -10.89
CA PHE A 68 0.95 -11.38 -10.98
C PHE A 68 1.42 -11.64 -12.41
N PHE A 69 2.55 -12.31 -12.54
CA PHE A 69 3.03 -12.84 -13.81
C PHE A 69 4.03 -13.96 -13.54
N ASN A 70 3.95 -15.04 -14.31
CA ASN A 70 4.94 -16.11 -14.33
C ASN A 70 5.48 -16.29 -15.75
N THR A 71 6.73 -16.72 -15.87
CA THR A 71 7.34 -17.02 -17.17
C THR A 71 8.60 -17.86 -17.00
N THR A 72 9.09 -18.39 -18.11
CA THR A 72 10.34 -19.14 -18.19
C THR A 72 11.25 -18.47 -19.20
N THR A 73 12.53 -18.35 -18.85
CA THR A 73 13.58 -17.84 -19.75
C THR A 73 14.56 -18.97 -20.11
N GLY A 74 14.95 -19.01 -21.39
CA GLY A 74 15.78 -20.05 -21.99
C GLY A 74 14.95 -21.05 -22.81
N ASN A 75 15.59 -22.12 -23.28
CA ASN A 75 14.99 -23.08 -24.22
C ASN A 75 14.32 -24.29 -23.53
N ASN A 76 13.74 -24.09 -22.33
CA ASN A 76 13.20 -25.15 -21.48
C ASN A 76 14.18 -26.32 -21.21
N GLN A 77 15.47 -26.02 -21.20
CA GLN A 77 16.52 -26.98 -20.92
C GLN A 77 16.74 -27.09 -19.40
N LEU A 78 16.89 -28.33 -18.92
CA LEU A 78 17.16 -28.59 -17.50
C LEU A 78 18.42 -27.84 -17.05
N THR A 79 18.38 -27.28 -15.84
CA THR A 79 19.49 -26.58 -15.16
C THR A 79 19.97 -25.26 -15.80
N THR A 80 19.61 -24.97 -17.06
CA THR A 80 19.98 -23.72 -17.75
C THR A 80 18.81 -22.77 -17.95
N SER A 81 17.60 -23.30 -18.15
CA SER A 81 16.38 -22.50 -18.16
C SER A 81 15.91 -22.21 -16.74
N VAL A 82 15.34 -21.02 -16.55
CA VAL A 82 14.88 -20.53 -15.25
C VAL A 82 13.41 -20.13 -15.37
N THR A 83 12.58 -20.72 -14.52
CA THR A 83 11.19 -20.33 -14.34
C THR A 83 11.09 -19.40 -13.13
N GLY A 84 10.23 -18.40 -13.20
CA GLY A 84 9.95 -17.57 -12.05
C GLY A 84 8.66 -16.79 -12.19
N LEU A 85 8.30 -16.15 -11.09
CA LEU A 85 7.09 -15.34 -10.99
C LEU A 85 7.27 -14.25 -9.95
N TYR A 86 6.43 -13.23 -10.03
CA TYR A 86 6.16 -12.35 -8.92
C TYR A 86 4.67 -12.34 -8.59
N GLN A 87 4.37 -11.97 -7.35
CA GLN A 87 3.03 -11.70 -6.87
C GLN A 87 3.08 -10.46 -5.97
N CYS A 88 2.43 -9.39 -6.40
CA CYS A 88 2.18 -8.21 -5.59
C CYS A 88 0.92 -8.39 -4.75
N ARG A 89 0.82 -7.64 -3.65
CA ARG A 89 -0.38 -7.59 -2.84
C ARG A 89 -1.55 -7.05 -3.67
N GLY A 90 -2.73 -7.67 -3.52
CA GLY A 90 -3.84 -7.49 -4.46
C GLY A 90 -4.47 -6.09 -4.46
N ASP A 91 -4.24 -5.31 -3.40
CA ASP A 91 -4.71 -3.92 -3.23
C ASP A 91 -3.71 -2.87 -3.76
N LEU A 92 -2.55 -3.27 -4.25
CA LEU A 92 -1.53 -2.33 -4.73
C LEU A 92 -1.82 -1.87 -6.16
N PRO A 93 -1.64 -0.57 -6.45
CA PRO A 93 -1.55 -0.11 -7.83
C PRO A 93 -0.27 -0.64 -8.48
N ASN A 94 -0.28 -0.79 -9.80
CA ASN A 94 0.86 -1.34 -10.55
C ASN A 94 2.16 -0.54 -10.36
N SER A 95 2.10 0.77 -10.08
CA SER A 95 3.29 1.58 -9.77
C SER A 95 4.01 1.11 -8.50
N ASP A 96 3.23 0.75 -7.49
CA ASP A 96 3.71 0.30 -6.19
C ASP A 96 4.16 -1.16 -6.28
N CYS A 97 3.41 -1.98 -7.01
CA CYS A 97 3.82 -3.33 -7.39
C CYS A 97 5.19 -3.33 -8.08
N ASN A 98 5.36 -2.49 -9.11
CA ASN A 98 6.64 -2.35 -9.82
C ASN A 98 7.77 -1.91 -8.91
N THR A 99 7.52 -0.91 -8.05
CA THR A 99 8.50 -0.43 -7.07
C THR A 99 8.96 -1.56 -6.15
N CYS A 100 8.02 -2.38 -5.67
CA CYS A 100 8.34 -3.53 -4.83
C CYS A 100 9.13 -4.61 -5.59
N VAL A 101 8.65 -5.06 -6.76
CA VAL A 101 9.27 -6.14 -7.55
C VAL A 101 10.68 -5.76 -7.99
N LYS A 102 10.90 -4.50 -8.40
CA LYS A 102 12.20 -3.96 -8.80
C LYS A 102 13.25 -4.04 -7.69
N LYS A 103 12.84 -4.07 -6.42
CA LYS A 103 13.76 -4.18 -5.28
C LYS A 103 14.29 -5.61 -5.10
N ILE A 104 13.52 -6.62 -5.50
CA ILE A 104 13.79 -8.01 -5.13
C ILE A 104 15.12 -8.55 -5.67
N PRO A 105 15.55 -8.33 -6.94
CA PRO A 105 16.81 -8.89 -7.42
C PRO A 105 18.02 -8.47 -6.59
N GLN A 106 18.09 -7.19 -6.20
CA GLN A 106 19.13 -6.69 -5.30
C GLN A 106 19.04 -7.31 -3.90
N THR A 107 17.82 -7.50 -3.39
CA THR A 107 17.60 -8.17 -2.10
C THR A 107 18.06 -9.63 -2.17
N ILE A 108 17.70 -10.38 -3.20
CA ILE A 108 18.16 -11.76 -3.44
C ILE A 108 19.69 -11.81 -3.44
N GLN A 109 20.35 -10.96 -4.21
CA GLN A 109 21.82 -10.91 -4.25
C GLN A 109 22.42 -10.71 -2.85
N LYS A 110 21.81 -9.85 -2.03
CA LYS A 110 22.26 -9.58 -0.66
C LYS A 110 22.02 -10.74 0.31
N VAL A 111 20.90 -11.46 0.20
CA VAL A 111 20.46 -12.42 1.23
C VAL A 111 20.61 -13.90 0.84
N CYS A 112 20.71 -14.20 -0.45
CA CYS A 112 20.89 -15.54 -1.01
C CYS A 112 22.19 -15.69 -1.83
N GLY A 113 22.89 -14.59 -2.12
CA GLY A 113 23.94 -14.57 -3.14
C GLY A 113 23.36 -14.44 -4.55
N GLY A 114 24.24 -14.23 -5.53
CA GLY A 114 23.85 -14.03 -6.94
C GLY A 114 23.86 -15.31 -7.79
N ASP A 115 24.15 -16.46 -7.19
CA ASP A 115 24.52 -17.69 -7.92
C ASP A 115 23.73 -18.94 -7.47
N THR A 116 22.65 -18.79 -6.69
CA THR A 116 21.82 -19.93 -6.28
C THR A 116 20.81 -20.35 -7.35
N ILE A 117 20.57 -21.66 -7.49
CA ILE A 117 19.67 -22.21 -8.53
C ILE A 117 18.19 -21.97 -8.29
N ALA A 118 17.81 -21.60 -7.07
CA ALA A 118 16.46 -21.19 -6.74
C ALA A 118 16.48 -20.21 -5.56
N ALA A 119 15.66 -19.17 -5.64
CA ALA A 119 15.47 -18.25 -4.52
C ALA A 119 14.04 -17.71 -4.48
N ARG A 120 13.62 -17.37 -3.28
CA ARG A 120 12.38 -16.66 -2.97
C ARG A 120 12.70 -15.54 -2.00
N VAL A 121 12.17 -14.35 -2.25
CA VAL A 121 12.20 -13.24 -1.30
C VAL A 121 10.81 -12.65 -1.20
N GLN A 122 10.34 -12.52 0.04
CA GLN A 122 9.10 -11.85 0.39
C GLN A 122 9.41 -10.48 1.00
N LEU A 123 8.79 -9.45 0.43
CA LEU A 123 8.70 -8.10 0.98
C LEU A 123 7.24 -7.82 1.39
N ASP A 124 6.99 -6.73 2.13
CA ASP A 124 5.64 -6.33 2.58
C ASP A 124 4.64 -6.15 1.43
N GLY A 125 5.09 -5.67 0.26
CA GLY A 125 4.23 -5.42 -0.89
C GLY A 125 4.17 -6.53 -1.94
N CYS A 126 5.14 -7.45 -1.96
CA CYS A 126 5.26 -8.43 -3.03
C CYS A 126 6.25 -9.54 -2.68
N TYR A 127 6.20 -10.65 -3.40
CA TYR A 127 7.30 -11.59 -3.49
C TYR A 127 7.65 -11.93 -4.92
N LEU A 128 8.86 -12.46 -5.09
CA LEU A 128 9.32 -13.06 -6.34
C LEU A 128 10.05 -14.34 -5.98
N ARG A 129 9.79 -15.38 -6.77
CA ARG A 129 10.53 -16.64 -6.73
C ARG A 129 11.05 -17.00 -8.12
N TYR A 130 12.24 -17.58 -8.17
CA TYR A 130 12.76 -18.23 -9.36
C TYR A 130 13.36 -19.57 -8.99
N GLU A 131 13.39 -20.47 -9.96
CA GLU A 131 13.99 -21.79 -9.86
C GLU A 131 14.40 -22.28 -11.25
N VAL A 132 15.47 -23.07 -11.32
CA VAL A 132 15.83 -23.76 -12.57
C VAL A 132 14.74 -24.76 -12.97
N VAL A 133 14.55 -24.95 -14.27
CA VAL A 133 13.67 -26.01 -14.78
C VAL A 133 14.18 -27.37 -14.28
N GLY A 134 13.26 -28.15 -13.69
CA GLY A 134 13.57 -29.41 -13.02
C GLY A 134 13.88 -29.29 -11.52
N PHE A 135 13.75 -28.10 -10.93
CA PHE A 135 13.80 -27.95 -9.48
C PHE A 135 12.67 -28.79 -8.82
N PRO A 136 12.92 -29.46 -7.69
CA PRO A 136 11.93 -30.32 -7.06
C PRO A 136 10.64 -29.56 -6.72
N PRO A 137 9.45 -30.11 -7.03
CA PRO A 137 8.19 -29.47 -6.68
C PRO A 137 7.99 -29.48 -5.15
N ALA A 138 7.34 -28.44 -4.65
CA ALA A 138 6.91 -28.31 -3.26
C ALA A 138 5.38 -28.37 -3.17
N SER A 139 4.85 -28.83 -2.03
CA SER A 139 3.40 -28.81 -1.80
C SER A 139 2.91 -27.37 -1.69
N PRO A 140 1.74 -27.02 -2.25
CA PRO A 140 1.14 -25.67 -2.10
C PRO A 140 1.02 -25.19 -0.65
N THR A 141 0.91 -26.12 0.29
CA THR A 141 0.68 -25.87 1.72
C THR A 141 1.93 -26.01 2.59
N ASP A 142 3.11 -26.23 2.01
CA ASP A 142 4.35 -26.29 2.77
C ASP A 142 4.59 -24.96 3.50
N LEU A 143 4.82 -25.03 4.81
CA LEU A 143 5.07 -23.85 5.64
C LEU A 143 6.46 -23.29 5.36
N LEU A 144 6.51 -22.05 4.83
CA LEU A 144 7.77 -21.38 4.49
C LEU A 144 8.26 -20.45 5.60
N PHE A 145 7.33 -19.69 6.18
CA PHE A 145 7.67 -18.70 7.20
C PHE A 145 6.49 -18.45 8.13
N LYS A 146 6.81 -18.23 9.40
CA LYS A 146 5.84 -17.79 10.40
C LYS A 146 6.43 -16.72 11.29
N GLN A 147 5.61 -15.74 11.65
CA GLN A 147 5.95 -14.74 12.64
C GLN A 147 4.70 -14.45 13.48
N CYS A 148 4.82 -14.61 14.80
CA CYS A 148 3.79 -14.18 15.74
C CYS A 148 4.26 -12.90 16.46
N GLY A 149 3.33 -12.00 16.77
CA GLY A 149 3.60 -10.76 17.49
C GLY A 149 3.92 -11.00 18.97
N SER A 150 4.78 -10.17 19.55
CA SER A 150 5.09 -10.20 20.98
C SER A 150 3.95 -9.54 21.76
N GLY A 151 3.07 -10.34 22.34
CA GLY A 151 2.03 -9.86 23.24
C GLY A 151 0.72 -10.62 23.11
N ARG A 152 -0.01 -10.68 24.22
CA ARG A 152 -1.41 -11.09 24.31
C ARG A 152 -2.23 -9.84 24.59
N ALA A 153 -3.33 -9.64 23.88
CA ALA A 153 -4.28 -8.62 24.32
C ALA A 153 -4.92 -9.11 25.63
N SER A 154 -4.93 -8.26 26.66
CA SER A 154 -5.66 -8.51 27.89
C SER A 154 -7.12 -8.09 27.69
N GLY A 155 -8.02 -9.06 27.54
CA GLY A 155 -9.46 -8.79 27.40
C GLY A 155 -10.25 -10.05 27.11
N SER A 156 -11.48 -10.14 27.64
CA SER A 156 -12.42 -11.22 27.32
C SER A 156 -12.80 -11.18 25.83
N GLY A 157 -12.80 -12.34 25.18
CA GLY A 157 -13.21 -12.49 23.77
C GLY A 157 -12.14 -12.12 22.74
N PHE A 158 -10.89 -11.87 23.15
CA PHE A 158 -9.79 -11.65 22.20
C PHE A 158 -9.59 -12.85 21.28
N ASP A 159 -9.51 -14.06 21.85
CA ASP A 159 -9.28 -15.29 21.08
C ASP A 159 -10.45 -15.53 20.10
N ASP A 160 -11.70 -15.31 20.53
CA ASP A 160 -12.90 -15.45 19.68
C ASP A 160 -12.90 -14.46 18.50
N ARG A 161 -12.39 -13.24 18.72
CA ARG A 161 -12.25 -12.22 17.65
C ARG A 161 -11.22 -12.62 16.62
N ILE A 162 -10.04 -13.09 17.06
CA ILE A 162 -9.01 -13.59 16.14
C ILE A 162 -9.56 -14.78 15.35
N GLU A 163 -10.23 -15.72 16.02
CA GLU A 163 -10.79 -16.92 15.40
C GLU A 163 -11.83 -16.56 14.32
N SER A 164 -12.74 -15.64 14.65
CA SER A 164 -13.76 -15.15 13.72
C SER A 164 -13.15 -14.37 12.55
N ALA A 165 -12.18 -13.51 12.83
CA ALA A 165 -11.50 -12.71 11.81
C ALA A 165 -10.72 -13.60 10.82
N LEU A 166 -10.01 -14.62 11.30
CA LEU A 166 -9.34 -15.61 10.45
C LEU A 166 -10.34 -16.39 9.59
N GLY A 167 -11.53 -16.70 10.12
CA GLY A 167 -12.61 -17.34 9.38
C GLY A 167 -13.11 -16.49 8.20
N GLN A 168 -13.11 -15.16 8.33
CA GLN A 168 -13.51 -14.25 7.23
C GLN A 168 -12.56 -14.34 6.03
N ILE A 169 -11.28 -14.60 6.27
CA ILE A 169 -10.27 -14.66 5.21
C ILE A 169 -10.62 -15.73 4.17
N VAL A 170 -11.05 -16.92 4.61
CA VAL A 170 -11.35 -18.06 3.73
C VAL A 170 -12.48 -17.73 2.75
N ASN A 171 -13.56 -17.10 3.25
CA ASN A 171 -14.68 -16.67 2.41
C ASN A 171 -14.28 -15.47 1.53
N GLY A 172 -13.49 -14.57 2.11
CA GLY A 172 -12.97 -13.39 1.43
C GLY A 172 -12.20 -13.75 0.17
N VAL A 173 -11.21 -14.64 0.24
CA VAL A 173 -10.40 -15.02 -0.93
C VAL A 173 -11.20 -15.76 -2.00
N ALA A 174 -12.25 -16.51 -1.60
CA ALA A 174 -13.14 -17.17 -2.55
C ALA A 174 -13.91 -16.15 -3.40
N SER A 175 -14.42 -15.09 -2.77
CA SER A 175 -15.15 -14.01 -3.46
C SER A 175 -14.24 -13.00 -4.17
N GLY A 176 -13.07 -12.73 -3.59
CA GLY A 176 -12.10 -11.71 -4.03
C GLY A 176 -11.06 -12.22 -5.02
N LYS A 177 -11.34 -13.32 -5.74
CA LYS A 177 -10.46 -13.92 -6.74
C LYS A 177 -9.02 -14.15 -6.21
N GLY A 178 -8.93 -14.69 -5.00
CA GLY A 178 -7.66 -15.06 -4.37
C GLY A 178 -7.01 -13.97 -3.52
N TYR A 179 -7.62 -12.80 -3.34
CA TYR A 179 -7.17 -11.76 -2.40
C TYR A 179 -8.30 -11.29 -1.49
N TYR A 180 -7.99 -11.05 -0.23
CA TYR A 180 -8.89 -10.42 0.72
C TYR A 180 -8.10 -9.58 1.71
N ALA A 181 -8.58 -8.36 1.94
CA ALA A 181 -8.19 -7.53 3.08
C ALA A 181 -9.45 -6.97 3.71
N GLY A 182 -9.51 -6.99 5.04
CA GLY A 182 -10.70 -6.55 5.75
C GLY A 182 -10.45 -6.37 7.23
N GLU A 183 -11.47 -5.91 7.92
CA GLU A 183 -11.47 -5.78 9.36
C GLU A 183 -12.65 -6.52 9.99
N PHE A 184 -12.41 -7.07 11.17
CA PHE A 184 -13.43 -7.71 11.99
C PHE A 184 -13.16 -7.40 13.46
N GLU A 185 -14.07 -6.67 14.10
CA GLU A 185 -14.02 -6.37 15.55
C GLU A 185 -12.66 -5.87 16.09
N SER A 186 -12.02 -4.95 15.35
CA SER A 186 -10.68 -4.37 15.62
C SER A 186 -9.49 -5.26 15.23
N VAL A 187 -9.73 -6.35 14.51
CA VAL A 187 -8.69 -7.17 13.89
C VAL A 187 -8.63 -6.85 12.40
N TYR A 188 -7.51 -6.34 11.92
CA TYR A 188 -7.24 -6.28 10.49
C TYR A 188 -6.71 -7.63 10.03
N VAL A 189 -7.20 -8.12 8.88
CA VAL A 189 -6.80 -9.39 8.29
C VAL A 189 -6.48 -9.23 6.82
N LEU A 190 -5.57 -10.07 6.34
CA LEU A 190 -5.25 -10.20 4.93
C LEU A 190 -5.04 -11.68 4.60
N GLY A 191 -5.63 -12.16 3.51
CA GLY A 191 -5.27 -13.44 2.91
C GLY A 191 -5.07 -13.31 1.41
N GLN A 192 -4.11 -14.06 0.89
CA GLN A 192 -3.80 -14.02 -0.53
C GLN A 192 -3.23 -15.33 -1.04
N CYS A 193 -3.64 -15.70 -2.25
CA CYS A 193 -3.12 -16.82 -3.02
C CYS A 193 -2.15 -16.35 -4.11
N GLU A 194 -1.25 -17.23 -4.54
CA GLU A 194 -0.47 -17.08 -5.76
C GLU A 194 -1.41 -17.11 -6.96
N GLY A 195 -1.19 -16.22 -7.93
CA GLY A 195 -2.17 -15.90 -8.98
C GLY A 195 -2.46 -17.00 -10.01
N ASP A 196 -1.71 -18.09 -10.03
CA ASP A 196 -1.95 -19.25 -10.87
C ASP A 196 -2.73 -20.38 -10.18
N LEU A 197 -3.15 -20.20 -8.92
CA LEU A 197 -3.99 -21.18 -8.24
C LEU A 197 -5.44 -21.09 -8.71
N GLY A 198 -6.03 -22.27 -8.96
CA GLY A 198 -7.48 -22.40 -9.11
C GLY A 198 -8.21 -22.01 -7.83
N SER A 199 -9.45 -21.54 -7.95
CA SER A 199 -10.23 -21.02 -6.82
C SER A 199 -10.37 -22.01 -5.66
N ALA A 200 -10.56 -23.30 -5.96
CA ALA A 200 -10.67 -24.34 -4.94
C ALA A 200 -9.35 -24.57 -4.19
N ASP A 201 -8.24 -24.62 -4.92
CA ASP A 201 -6.90 -24.81 -4.35
C ASP A 201 -6.47 -23.59 -3.53
N CYS A 202 -6.81 -22.40 -3.99
CA CYS A 202 -6.62 -21.16 -3.24
C CYS A 202 -7.32 -21.20 -1.87
N VAL A 203 -8.61 -21.55 -1.85
CA VAL A 203 -9.38 -21.68 -0.61
C VAL A 203 -8.79 -22.77 0.30
N SER A 204 -8.33 -23.89 -0.27
CA SER A 204 -7.66 -24.96 0.48
C SER A 204 -6.34 -24.51 1.11
N CYS A 205 -5.51 -23.80 0.36
CA CYS A 205 -4.25 -23.26 0.85
C CYS A 205 -4.49 -22.27 1.98
N VAL A 206 -5.40 -21.30 1.79
CA VAL A 206 -5.71 -20.29 2.80
C VAL A 206 -6.29 -20.91 4.07
N ARG A 207 -7.13 -21.94 3.95
CA ARG A 207 -7.61 -22.71 5.12
C ARG A 207 -6.45 -23.34 5.89
N SER A 208 -5.50 -23.95 5.19
CA SER A 208 -4.30 -24.53 5.81
C SER A 208 -3.46 -23.45 6.51
N ALA A 209 -3.35 -22.26 5.92
CA ALA A 209 -2.62 -21.13 6.50
C ALA A 209 -3.34 -20.59 7.77
N VAL A 210 -4.67 -20.55 7.77
CA VAL A 210 -5.49 -20.22 8.94
C VAL A 210 -5.30 -21.24 10.06
N GLU A 211 -5.28 -22.55 9.76
CA GLU A 211 -5.03 -23.60 10.75
C GLU A 211 -3.63 -23.48 11.37
N ASN A 212 -2.62 -23.14 10.57
CA ASN A 212 -1.28 -22.82 11.05
C ASN A 212 -1.28 -21.57 11.94
N ALA A 213 -2.04 -20.53 11.58
CA ALA A 213 -2.17 -19.32 12.40
C ALA A 213 -2.81 -19.62 13.76
N ARG A 214 -3.87 -20.45 13.78
CA ARG A 214 -4.55 -20.89 15.00
C ARG A 214 -3.63 -21.69 15.92
N SER A 215 -2.93 -22.68 15.36
CA SER A 215 -2.06 -23.55 16.16
C SER A 215 -0.79 -22.85 16.65
N ALA A 216 -0.19 -21.97 15.84
CA ALA A 216 1.10 -21.37 16.16
C ALA A 216 0.99 -19.96 16.78
N CYS A 217 -0.02 -19.17 16.42
CA CYS A 217 -0.10 -17.76 16.77
C CYS A 217 -1.40 -17.35 17.48
N ALA A 218 -2.41 -18.22 17.72
CA ALA A 218 -3.75 -17.80 18.20
C ALA A 218 -3.77 -16.75 19.31
N SER A 219 -2.84 -16.85 20.26
CA SER A 219 -2.75 -15.93 21.40
C SER A 219 -1.95 -14.65 21.16
N SER A 220 -1.35 -14.49 20.00
CA SER A 220 -0.53 -13.33 19.65
C SER A 220 -1.39 -12.24 19.06
N ILE A 221 -1.13 -10.98 19.41
CA ILE A 221 -1.85 -9.81 18.86
C ILE A 221 -1.67 -9.63 17.34
N SER A 222 -0.69 -10.30 16.75
CA SER A 222 -0.52 -10.36 15.31
C SER A 222 0.09 -11.70 14.92
N GLY A 223 -0.14 -12.09 13.67
CA GLY A 223 0.44 -13.30 13.10
C GLY A 223 0.57 -13.17 11.59
N GLN A 224 1.62 -13.75 11.04
CA GLN A 224 1.83 -13.88 9.61
C GLN A 224 2.27 -15.32 9.33
N ILE A 225 1.54 -16.00 8.45
CA ILE A 225 1.81 -17.38 8.05
C ILE A 225 1.93 -17.40 6.53
N TYR A 226 3.09 -17.78 6.03
CA TYR A 226 3.38 -17.92 4.60
C TYR A 226 3.56 -19.39 4.27
N LEU A 227 2.71 -19.89 3.40
CA LEU A 227 2.83 -21.21 2.79
C LEU A 227 3.42 -21.06 1.37
N GLN A 228 3.67 -22.18 0.71
CA GLN A 228 4.28 -22.21 -0.62
C GLN A 228 3.52 -21.40 -1.66
N GLN A 229 2.18 -21.35 -1.61
CA GLN A 229 1.36 -20.66 -2.62
C GLN A 229 0.26 -19.74 -2.04
N CYS A 230 0.28 -19.47 -0.74
CA CYS A 230 -0.62 -18.49 -0.13
C CYS A 230 -0.06 -17.97 1.19
N TYR A 231 -0.64 -16.88 1.70
CA TYR A 231 -0.36 -16.42 3.06
C TYR A 231 -1.60 -15.85 3.71
N VAL A 232 -1.57 -15.81 5.04
CA VAL A 232 -2.52 -15.06 5.86
C VAL A 232 -1.76 -14.20 6.86
N SER A 233 -2.32 -13.04 7.16
CA SER A 233 -1.86 -12.18 8.24
C SER A 233 -3.02 -11.58 8.99
N TYR A 234 -2.79 -11.28 10.26
CA TYR A 234 -3.73 -10.54 11.07
C TYR A 234 -2.99 -9.63 12.05
N THR A 235 -3.63 -8.54 12.45
CA THR A 235 -3.14 -7.65 13.50
C THR A 235 -4.33 -7.07 14.25
N TYR A 236 -4.32 -7.26 15.57
CA TYR A 236 -5.29 -6.71 16.50
C TYR A 236 -4.90 -5.30 16.91
N TYR A 237 -5.87 -4.39 16.87
CA TYR A 237 -5.72 -3.01 17.29
C TYR A 237 -6.65 -2.72 18.47
N PRO A 238 -6.12 -2.56 19.70
CA PRO A 238 -6.96 -2.33 20.88
C PRO A 238 -7.90 -1.10 20.76
N ASN A 239 -7.50 -0.10 19.98
CA ASN A 239 -8.24 1.14 19.78
C ASN A 239 -8.96 1.23 18.42
N GLY A 240 -9.17 0.08 17.76
CA GLY A 240 -9.72 0.02 16.40
C GLY A 240 -8.64 0.13 15.32
N VAL A 241 -8.95 -0.39 14.13
CA VAL A 241 -8.02 -0.41 12.99
C VAL A 241 -7.78 1.03 12.49
N PRO A 242 -6.52 1.49 12.37
CA PRO A 242 -6.22 2.83 11.87
C PRO A 242 -6.74 3.04 10.44
N GLY A 243 -7.34 4.20 10.18
CA GLY A 243 -7.86 4.55 8.85
C GLY A 243 -9.28 4.06 8.56
N SER A 244 -9.85 3.23 9.42
CA SER A 244 -11.25 2.83 9.36
C SER A 244 -12.12 3.95 9.96
N GLY A 245 -12.72 4.76 9.09
CA GLY A 245 -13.75 5.70 9.51
C GLY A 245 -14.87 4.96 10.22
N THR A 246 -15.20 5.39 11.44
CA THR A 246 -16.29 4.93 12.30
C THR A 246 -17.51 4.39 11.54
N GLY A 247 -17.80 3.10 11.75
CA GLY A 247 -19.17 2.56 11.67
C GLY A 247 -19.36 1.33 10.78
N GLY A 248 -19.25 0.14 11.39
CA GLY A 248 -20.02 -1.05 11.01
C GLY A 248 -19.58 -1.80 9.75
N GLY A 249 -19.22 -3.07 9.96
CA GLY A 249 -19.00 -4.12 8.96
C GLY A 249 -19.48 -3.82 7.54
N GLY A 250 -18.52 -3.49 6.67
CA GLY A 250 -18.72 -3.39 5.24
C GLY A 250 -17.37 -3.59 4.57
N GLY A 251 -17.12 -4.81 4.08
CA GLY A 251 -15.95 -5.08 3.25
C GLY A 251 -15.88 -4.10 2.09
N ILE A 252 -14.70 -3.60 1.79
CA ILE A 252 -14.46 -2.76 0.61
C ILE A 252 -14.64 -3.65 -0.62
N GLN A 253 -15.80 -3.56 -1.26
CA GLN A 253 -16.07 -4.18 -2.55
C GLN A 253 -15.46 -3.30 -3.65
N THR A 254 -14.44 -3.81 -4.33
CA THR A 254 -13.99 -3.26 -5.61
C THR A 254 -14.69 -4.02 -6.73
N GLY A 255 -15.70 -3.41 -7.36
CA GLY A 255 -16.46 -3.94 -8.48
C GLY A 255 -16.44 -2.99 -9.68
N GLU A 256 -16.36 -3.59 -10.87
CA GLU A 256 -16.15 -3.01 -12.20
C GLU A 256 -17.22 -2.05 -12.72
N THR A 257 -16.81 -1.29 -13.74
CA THR A 257 -17.57 -0.37 -14.60
C THR A 257 -18.75 -1.05 -15.33
N GLN A 258 -19.93 -0.42 -15.32
CA GLN A 258 -20.88 -0.48 -16.43
C GLN A 258 -21.84 0.74 -16.47
N THR A 259 -22.20 1.08 -17.70
CA THR A 259 -22.95 2.24 -18.22
C THR A 259 -24.45 2.23 -17.94
N GLY A 260 -25.05 3.41 -17.78
CA GLY A 260 -26.50 3.64 -17.94
C GLY A 260 -27.05 4.73 -17.01
N GLY A 261 -27.57 5.83 -17.58
CA GLY A 261 -27.99 7.03 -16.85
C GLY A 261 -29.40 6.98 -16.24
N GLY A 262 -29.69 7.96 -15.38
CA GLY A 262 -31.04 8.29 -14.91
C GLY A 262 -31.12 8.80 -13.47
N ASP A 263 -31.03 10.12 -13.34
CA ASP A 263 -31.63 11.04 -12.33
C ASP A 263 -31.74 10.69 -10.82
N GLY A 264 -31.39 11.69 -9.98
CA GLY A 264 -31.90 11.75 -8.59
C GLY A 264 -30.93 12.14 -7.47
N HIS A 265 -30.40 13.37 -7.52
CA HIS A 265 -30.20 14.29 -6.38
C HIS A 265 -29.78 13.73 -4.98
N ARG A 266 -28.50 13.91 -4.59
CA ARG A 266 -28.00 14.69 -3.41
C ARG A 266 -26.60 14.23 -2.98
N ASN A 267 -25.60 15.12 -3.14
CA ASN A 267 -24.64 15.54 -2.10
C ASN A 267 -23.47 16.35 -2.71
N THR A 268 -23.78 17.45 -3.41
CA THR A 268 -22.80 18.44 -3.90
C THR A 268 -22.73 19.67 -2.97
N GLN A 269 -23.02 19.49 -1.67
CA GLN A 269 -23.19 20.61 -0.74
C GLN A 269 -22.14 20.61 0.37
N LYS A 270 -20.85 20.38 0.06
CA LYS A 270 -19.76 20.75 1.00
C LYS A 270 -18.52 21.38 0.35
N THR A 271 -18.34 21.29 -0.97
CA THR A 271 -17.16 21.88 -1.64
C THR A 271 -17.43 23.27 -2.25
N VAL A 272 -18.67 23.60 -2.61
CA VAL A 272 -19.01 24.90 -3.22
C VAL A 272 -19.06 26.05 -2.19
N ALA A 273 -19.30 25.76 -0.91
CA ALA A 273 -19.41 26.79 0.13
C ALA A 273 -18.08 27.52 0.41
N ILE A 274 -16.94 26.85 0.23
CA ILE A 274 -15.61 27.41 0.54
C ILE A 274 -15.15 28.37 -0.57
N ILE A 275 -15.43 28.04 -1.83
CA ILE A 275 -15.00 28.85 -2.98
C ILE A 275 -15.86 30.11 -3.12
N ILE A 276 -17.17 30.04 -2.85
CA ILE A 276 -18.06 31.20 -2.92
C ILE A 276 -17.84 32.15 -1.72
N GLY A 277 -17.53 31.62 -0.53
CA GLY A 277 -17.22 32.44 0.65
C GLY A 277 -15.94 33.28 0.49
N GLY A 278 -14.90 32.71 -0.14
CA GLY A 278 -13.64 33.42 -0.38
C GLY A 278 -13.78 34.61 -1.35
N LEU A 279 -14.56 34.46 -2.42
CA LEU A 279 -14.79 35.51 -3.40
C LEU A 279 -15.66 36.65 -2.85
N ALA A 280 -16.70 36.34 -2.07
CA ALA A 280 -17.53 37.35 -1.42
C ALA A 280 -16.76 38.13 -0.33
N GLY A 281 -15.91 37.45 0.45
CA GLY A 281 -15.06 38.07 1.45
C GLY A 281 -14.04 39.04 0.84
N LEU A 282 -13.42 38.65 -0.27
CA LEU A 282 -12.47 39.52 -0.99
C LEU A 282 -13.16 40.76 -1.56
N PHE A 283 -14.36 40.60 -2.14
CA PHE A 283 -15.13 41.74 -2.67
C PHE A 283 -15.55 42.73 -1.58
N LEU A 284 -16.02 42.24 -0.43
CA LEU A 284 -16.40 43.10 0.71
C LEU A 284 -15.19 43.83 1.30
N ALA A 285 -14.03 43.16 1.39
CA ALA A 285 -12.79 43.79 1.85
C ALA A 285 -12.33 44.92 0.90
N ILE A 286 -12.39 44.69 -0.42
CA ILE A 286 -12.03 45.70 -1.42
C ILE A 286 -13.01 46.89 -1.36
N ALA A 287 -14.32 46.62 -1.28
CA ALA A 287 -15.33 47.66 -1.16
C ALA A 287 -15.12 48.52 0.10
N PHE A 288 -14.81 47.89 1.25
CA PHE A 288 -14.52 48.60 2.49
C PHE A 288 -13.27 49.49 2.38
N LEU A 289 -12.20 49.01 1.74
CA LEU A 289 -10.99 49.80 1.49
C LEU A 289 -11.26 51.00 0.57
N LEU A 290 -12.11 50.87 -0.44
CA LEU A 290 -12.50 51.98 -1.33
C LEU A 290 -13.33 53.03 -0.59
N VAL A 291 -14.25 52.61 0.28
CA VAL A 291 -15.04 53.52 1.13
C VAL A 291 -14.12 54.29 2.08
N LEU A 292 -13.19 53.60 2.76
CA LEU A 292 -12.19 54.28 3.61
C LEU A 292 -11.37 55.29 2.82
N LYS A 293 -10.87 54.92 1.63
CA LYS A 293 -10.08 55.83 0.79
C LYS A 293 -10.89 57.07 0.37
N SER A 294 -12.17 56.93 0.08
CA SER A 294 -13.06 58.06 -0.24
C SER A 294 -13.39 58.94 0.98
N ALA A 295 -13.55 58.34 2.16
CA ALA A 295 -13.75 59.06 3.42
C ALA A 295 -12.50 59.88 3.80
N PHE A 296 -11.30 59.31 3.63
CA PHE A 296 -10.05 60.04 3.84
C PHE A 296 -9.81 61.13 2.78
N LYS A 297 -10.26 60.93 1.54
CA LYS A 297 -10.19 61.97 0.49
C LYS A 297 -11.13 63.15 0.80
N LYS A 298 -12.36 62.88 1.23
CA LYS A 298 -13.31 63.93 1.70
C LYS A 298 -12.78 64.69 2.92
N LYS A 299 -12.04 64.03 3.82
CA LYS A 299 -11.44 64.68 4.99
C LYS A 299 -10.28 65.61 4.60
N LYS A 300 -9.49 65.26 3.56
CA LYS A 300 -8.47 66.15 3.00
C LYS A 300 -9.06 67.37 2.30
N GLU A 301 -10.18 67.22 1.58
CA GLU A 301 -10.86 68.36 0.92
C GLU A 301 -11.51 69.32 1.94
N LYS A 302 -12.11 68.81 3.03
CA LYS A 302 -12.68 69.67 4.08
C LYS A 302 -11.64 70.44 4.90
N HIS A 303 -10.42 69.95 5.03
CA HIS A 303 -9.33 70.69 5.68
C HIS A 303 -8.67 71.75 4.78
N SER A 304 -8.97 71.76 3.48
CA SER A 304 -8.44 72.77 2.54
C SER A 304 -9.36 73.98 2.35
N TYR A 305 -10.57 73.98 2.94
CA TYR A 305 -11.58 75.04 2.77
C TYR A 305 -11.76 75.95 4.02
N TYR A 306 -11.02 75.70 5.11
CA TYR A 306 -11.03 76.54 6.34
C TYR A 306 -9.60 76.98 6.74
N GLY A 307 -8.82 77.38 5.74
CA GLY A 307 -7.44 77.86 5.92
C GLY A 307 -7.05 78.79 4.79
N GLY A 308 -7.74 79.92 4.67
CA GLY A 308 -7.46 80.94 3.66
C GLY A 308 -8.40 82.14 3.79
N TYR A 309 -7.98 83.07 4.64
CA TYR A 309 -8.55 84.41 4.95
C TYR A 309 -9.79 84.46 5.84
#